data_AF-A0A2U2I5T9-F1
#
_entry.id   AF-A0A2U2I5T9-F1
#
_cell.length_a   1.000
_cell.length_b   1.000
_cell.length_c   1.000
_cell.angle_alpha   90.00
_cell.angle_beta   90.00
_cell.angle_gamma   90.00
#
_symmetry.space_group_name_H-M   'P 1'
#
loop_
_entity.id
_entity.type
_entity.pdbx_description
1 polymer ?
#
loop_
_entity_poly.entity_id
_entity_poly.type
_entity_poly.pdbx_seq_one_letter_code
_entity_poly.pdbx_strand_id
1 'polypeptide(L)'
;MKKLSLAAVVILTAVLSGCAAPSRVEQMVAQTAPADRILQTPMSNNVAVNSVSGGKDTNPLWVSNVGNSEFEQALEASLKEAGMLSASKKDGKYVLVATMEKLDQPMMGFNMTVTATVNYVLTERATGKEVMSKRIAVPFTAKVGDAFAGVERLRLANEGAVRSNIGELIGEIRKVGVSGVALN
;
A
#
# COMPACT_ATOMS: atom_id res chain seq x y z
N MET A 1 -0.18 24.01 -58.27
CA MET A 1 0.66 23.38 -57.23
C MET A 1 0.52 24.17 -55.93
N LYS A 2 0.58 23.49 -54.77
CA LYS A 2 0.50 24.01 -53.38
C LYS A 2 -0.90 24.10 -52.76
N LYS A 3 -1.57 22.95 -52.61
CA LYS A 3 -2.52 22.68 -51.52
C LYS A 3 -1.88 21.66 -50.59
N LEU A 4 -0.85 22.05 -49.86
CA LEU A 4 -0.09 21.14 -48.98
C LEU A 4 0.35 21.86 -47.70
N SER A 5 -0.58 22.41 -46.92
CA SER A 5 -0.23 23.04 -45.63
C SER A 5 -1.28 22.93 -44.52
N LEU A 6 -2.37 22.19 -44.71
CA LEU A 6 -3.42 22.07 -43.68
C LEU A 6 -3.68 20.65 -43.17
N ALA A 7 -2.82 19.68 -43.52
CA ALA A 7 -2.93 18.31 -43.02
C ALA A 7 -1.93 18.00 -41.89
N ALA A 8 -0.92 18.86 -41.67
CA ALA A 8 0.14 18.61 -40.68
C ALA A 8 -0.21 19.02 -39.24
N VAL A 9 -1.28 19.82 -39.04
CA VAL A 9 -1.64 20.35 -37.71
C VAL A 9 -2.66 19.45 -36.98
N VAL A 10 -3.37 18.58 -37.69
CA VAL A 10 -4.47 17.77 -37.09
C VAL A 10 -4.00 16.41 -36.55
N ILE A 11 -2.79 15.95 -36.87
CA ILE A 11 -2.30 14.61 -36.45
C ILE A 11 -1.57 14.64 -35.10
N LEU A 12 -1.31 15.82 -34.50
CA LEU A 12 -0.55 15.92 -33.25
C LEU A 12 -1.40 15.92 -31.96
N THR A 13 -2.73 15.83 -32.03
CA THR A 13 -3.62 15.88 -30.86
C THR A 13 -4.07 14.52 -30.32
N ALA A 14 -3.64 13.40 -30.93
CA ALA A 14 -4.19 12.08 -30.64
C ALA A 14 -3.47 11.23 -29.56
N VAL A 15 -2.49 11.76 -28.80
CA VAL A 15 -1.73 10.92 -27.83
C VAL A 15 -1.46 11.57 -26.46
N LEU A 16 -2.24 12.57 -26.04
CA LEU A 16 -2.07 13.22 -24.73
C LEU A 16 -3.03 12.71 -23.63
N SER A 17 -3.62 11.53 -23.76
CA SER A 17 -4.32 10.87 -22.65
C SER A 17 -3.32 10.12 -21.76
N GLY A 18 -2.45 10.87 -21.10
CA GLY A 18 -1.54 10.40 -20.05
C GLY A 18 -1.95 10.95 -18.69
N CYS A 19 -3.25 10.96 -18.41
CA CYS A 19 -3.79 11.31 -17.10
C CYS A 19 -3.28 10.30 -16.06
N ALA A 20 -2.82 10.78 -14.90
CA ALA A 20 -2.22 9.97 -13.84
C ALA A 20 -3.01 8.67 -13.61
N ALA A 21 -2.38 7.53 -13.88
CA ALA A 21 -3.00 6.23 -13.70
C ALA A 21 -3.15 5.91 -12.19
N PRO A 22 -4.20 5.17 -11.80
CA PRO A 22 -4.40 4.73 -10.42
C PRO A 22 -3.31 3.73 -9.97
N SER A 23 -3.09 3.65 -8.65
CA SER A 23 -2.22 2.63 -8.06
C SER A 23 -2.73 1.21 -8.33
N ARG A 24 -1.81 0.27 -8.56
CA ARG A 24 -2.11 -1.15 -8.76
C ARG A 24 -1.97 -1.91 -7.45
N VAL A 25 -3.06 -2.54 -7.01
CA VAL A 25 -3.13 -3.29 -5.75
C VAL A 25 -2.04 -4.36 -5.68
N GLU A 26 -1.80 -5.09 -6.78
CA GLU A 26 -0.86 -6.20 -6.84
C GLU A 26 0.58 -5.74 -6.59
N GLN A 27 0.90 -4.50 -6.95
CA GLN A 27 2.22 -3.92 -6.72
C GLN A 27 2.38 -3.38 -5.29
N MET A 28 1.28 -3.23 -4.55
CA MET A 28 1.29 -2.83 -3.14
C MET A 28 1.36 -4.01 -2.17
N VAL A 29 1.17 -5.25 -2.64
CA VAL A 29 1.19 -6.44 -1.78
C VAL A 29 2.61 -6.70 -1.26
N ALA A 30 2.76 -6.76 0.07
CA ALA A 30 4.01 -7.13 0.72
C ALA A 30 4.22 -8.65 0.61
N GLN A 31 5.34 -9.04 0.01
CA GLN A 31 5.72 -10.46 -0.08
C GLN A 31 6.34 -10.93 1.24
N THR A 32 5.98 -12.14 1.67
CA THR A 32 6.54 -12.77 2.87
C THR A 32 7.42 -13.95 2.48
N ALA A 33 8.63 -14.02 3.06
CA ALA A 33 9.56 -15.11 2.82
C ALA A 33 8.94 -16.46 3.26
N PRO A 34 9.22 -17.59 2.57
CA PRO A 34 8.63 -18.89 2.91
C PRO A 34 8.86 -19.32 4.36
N ALA A 35 10.04 -19.01 4.94
CA ALA A 35 10.38 -19.35 6.32
C ALA A 35 9.47 -18.65 7.34
N ASP A 36 9.02 -17.43 7.06
CA ASP A 36 8.18 -16.64 7.97
C ASP A 36 6.71 -17.12 7.97
N ARG A 37 6.31 -17.93 6.99
CA ARG A 37 4.95 -18.51 6.90
C ARG A 37 4.74 -19.70 7.82
N ILE A 38 5.83 -20.33 8.27
CA ILE A 38 5.81 -21.59 9.02
C ILE A 38 5.58 -21.34 10.53
N LEU A 39 5.77 -20.10 10.99
CA LEU A 39 5.55 -19.72 12.39
C LEU A 39 4.04 -19.64 12.68
N GLN A 40 3.48 -20.71 13.24
CA GLN A 40 2.14 -20.70 13.83
C GLN A 40 2.16 -19.79 15.07
N THR A 41 1.50 -18.65 14.97
CA THR A 41 1.36 -17.69 16.07
C THR A 41 -0.13 -17.51 16.40
N PRO A 42 -0.48 -16.91 17.54
CA PRO A 42 -1.89 -16.52 17.80
C PRO A 42 -2.51 -15.65 16.69
N MET A 43 -1.69 -14.98 15.88
CA MET A 43 -2.11 -14.13 14.76
C MET A 43 -2.41 -14.92 13.48
N SER A 44 -1.99 -16.18 13.38
CA SER A 44 -2.21 -17.01 12.18
C SER A 44 -3.70 -17.18 11.91
N ASN A 45 -4.12 -16.83 10.70
CA ASN A 45 -5.53 -16.83 10.24
C ASN A 45 -6.52 -16.12 11.18
N ASN A 46 -6.06 -15.14 11.96
CA ASN A 46 -6.85 -14.52 13.05
C ASN A 46 -6.91 -12.99 13.00
N VAL A 47 -6.30 -12.34 12.01
CA VAL A 47 -6.32 -10.88 11.84
C VAL A 47 -7.37 -10.49 10.81
N ALA A 48 -8.36 -9.70 11.21
CA ALA A 48 -9.36 -9.10 10.34
C ALA A 48 -9.04 -7.61 10.11
N VAL A 49 -9.05 -7.16 8.86
CA VAL A 49 -9.02 -5.72 8.55
C VAL A 49 -10.43 -5.15 8.72
N ASN A 50 -10.58 -4.22 9.67
CA ASN A 50 -11.87 -3.61 9.97
C ASN A 50 -12.15 -2.37 9.11
N SER A 51 -11.15 -1.50 9.00
CA SER A 51 -11.29 -0.25 8.29
C SER A 51 -9.93 0.30 7.88
N VAL A 52 -9.90 0.86 6.67
CA VAL A 52 -8.80 1.68 6.16
C VAL A 52 -9.33 3.08 5.86
N SER A 53 -8.60 4.09 6.30
CA SER A 53 -9.00 5.50 6.12
C SER A 53 -7.81 6.41 5.83
N GLY A 54 -8.08 7.65 5.42
CA GLY A 54 -7.09 8.71 5.20
C GLY A 54 -6.36 8.66 3.85
N GLY A 55 -6.52 7.58 3.09
CA GLY A 55 -6.15 7.50 1.68
C GLY A 55 -6.93 8.50 0.84
N LYS A 56 -6.37 8.86 -0.32
CA LYS A 56 -6.95 9.81 -1.27
C LYS A 56 -7.00 9.17 -2.64
N ASP A 57 -8.12 9.33 -3.32
CA ASP A 57 -8.26 8.79 -4.67
C ASP A 57 -7.28 9.48 -5.62
N THR A 58 -6.77 8.71 -6.59
CA THR A 58 -5.96 9.28 -7.67
C THR A 58 -6.82 10.24 -8.46
N ASN A 59 -6.29 11.44 -8.68
CA ASN A 59 -6.97 12.37 -9.55
C ASN A 59 -6.28 12.42 -10.93
N PRO A 60 -6.97 12.04 -12.03
CA PRO A 60 -6.35 11.84 -13.33
C PRO A 60 -5.57 13.06 -13.87
N LEU A 61 -5.93 14.28 -13.49
CA LEU A 61 -5.33 15.51 -14.03
C LEU A 61 -4.08 16.04 -13.28
N TRP A 62 -3.60 15.37 -12.22
CA TRP A 62 -2.70 15.99 -11.22
C TRP A 62 -1.78 14.96 -10.58
N VAL A 63 -2.23 14.26 -9.53
CA VAL A 63 -1.34 13.48 -8.65
C VAL A 63 -1.89 12.07 -8.46
N SER A 64 -1.06 11.08 -8.76
CA SER A 64 -1.31 9.68 -8.40
C SER A 64 -1.30 9.56 -6.88
N ASN A 65 -2.32 8.93 -6.30
CA ASN A 65 -2.47 8.69 -4.87
C ASN A 65 -2.87 7.22 -4.64
N VAL A 66 -3.07 6.86 -3.38
CA VAL A 66 -3.59 5.56 -2.97
C VAL A 66 -4.89 5.79 -2.22
N GLY A 67 -5.99 5.28 -2.78
CA GLY A 67 -7.31 5.34 -2.16
C GLY A 67 -7.46 4.31 -1.03
N ASN A 68 -8.51 4.48 -0.23
CA ASN A 68 -8.77 3.56 0.90
C ASN A 68 -9.04 2.14 0.41
N SER A 69 -9.78 1.99 -0.70
CA SER A 69 -10.15 0.69 -1.25
C SER A 69 -8.92 -0.08 -1.73
N GLU A 70 -8.03 0.57 -2.48
CA GLU A 70 -6.81 -0.06 -3.00
C GLU A 70 -5.84 -0.40 -1.87
N PHE A 71 -5.74 0.47 -0.86
CA PHE A 71 -4.91 0.19 0.32
C PHE A 71 -5.47 -0.98 1.15
N GLU A 72 -6.78 -1.04 1.37
CA GLU A 72 -7.43 -2.14 2.07
C GLU A 72 -7.21 -3.48 1.37
N GLN A 73 -7.42 -3.52 0.05
CA GLN A 73 -7.18 -4.74 -0.74
C GLN A 73 -5.72 -5.18 -0.67
N ALA A 74 -4.77 -4.25 -0.76
CA ALA A 74 -3.35 -4.57 -0.64
C ALA A 74 -2.98 -5.09 0.75
N LEU A 75 -3.56 -4.50 1.80
CA LEU A 75 -3.35 -4.91 3.19
C LEU A 75 -3.90 -6.31 3.44
N GLU A 76 -5.13 -6.60 3.02
CA GLU A 76 -5.74 -7.93 3.14
C GLU A 76 -4.95 -8.99 2.34
N ALA A 77 -4.58 -8.70 1.10
CA ALA A 77 -3.78 -9.59 0.28
C ALA A 77 -2.41 -9.89 0.91
N SER A 78 -1.76 -8.89 1.51
CA SER A 78 -0.47 -9.06 2.18
C SER A 78 -0.59 -9.89 3.46
N LEU A 79 -1.62 -9.64 4.27
CA LEU A 79 -1.90 -10.45 5.47
C LEU A 79 -2.25 -11.90 5.10
N LYS A 80 -2.93 -12.11 3.97
CA LYS A 80 -3.22 -13.45 3.44
C LYS A 80 -1.93 -14.16 3.02
N GLU A 81 -1.05 -13.46 2.30
CA GLU A 81 0.25 -14.00 1.88
C GLU A 81 1.15 -14.35 3.09
N ALA A 82 1.01 -13.61 4.18
CA ALA A 82 1.65 -13.87 5.46
C ALA A 82 0.96 -14.95 6.32
N GLY A 83 -0.16 -15.52 5.88
CA GLY A 83 -0.93 -16.53 6.63
C GLY A 83 -1.62 -16.00 7.89
N MET A 84 -1.88 -14.69 7.96
CA MET A 84 -2.47 -14.00 9.12
C MET A 84 -3.93 -13.62 8.91
N LEU A 85 -4.35 -13.39 7.66
CA LEU A 85 -5.71 -12.92 7.37
C LEU A 85 -6.75 -13.95 7.82
N SER A 86 -7.74 -13.52 8.57
CA SER A 86 -8.87 -14.37 8.95
C SER A 86 -9.77 -14.72 7.77
N ALA A 87 -10.46 -15.87 7.86
CA ALA A 87 -11.34 -16.35 6.80
C ALA A 87 -12.46 -15.35 6.45
N SER A 88 -12.93 -14.59 7.45
CA SER A 88 -13.83 -13.45 7.25
C SER A 88 -13.50 -12.30 8.20
N LYS A 89 -14.01 -11.11 7.89
CA LYS A 89 -13.89 -9.91 8.76
C LYS A 89 -14.54 -10.07 10.13
N LYS A 90 -15.48 -11.01 10.28
CA LYS A 90 -16.21 -11.26 11.55
C LYS A 90 -15.49 -12.27 12.44
N ASP A 91 -14.72 -13.17 11.85
CA ASP A 91 -14.14 -14.31 12.56
C ASP A 91 -12.75 -14.03 13.15
N GLY A 92 -12.09 -12.96 12.72
CA GLY A 92 -10.77 -12.59 13.24
C GLY A 92 -10.82 -12.25 14.72
N LYS A 93 -10.05 -12.99 15.53
CA LYS A 93 -9.82 -12.71 16.96
C LYS A 93 -9.21 -11.32 17.17
N TYR A 94 -8.37 -10.89 16.24
CA TYR A 94 -7.73 -9.58 16.26
C TYR A 94 -8.28 -8.71 15.13
N VAL A 95 -8.47 -7.43 15.44
CA VAL A 95 -9.09 -6.45 14.56
C VAL A 95 -8.09 -5.36 14.29
N LEU A 96 -7.73 -5.18 13.02
CA LEU A 96 -6.78 -4.19 12.56
C LEU A 96 -7.50 -2.98 11.97
N VAL A 97 -7.15 -1.80 12.46
CA VAL A 97 -7.51 -0.50 11.88
C VAL A 97 -6.25 0.15 11.33
N ALA A 98 -6.33 0.66 10.09
CA ALA A 98 -5.25 1.40 9.46
C ALA A 98 -5.72 2.82 9.10
N THR A 99 -4.94 3.82 9.47
CA THR A 99 -5.21 5.23 9.14
C THR A 99 -3.99 5.84 8.46
N MET A 100 -4.09 6.07 7.15
CA MET A 100 -3.07 6.78 6.39
C MET A 100 -3.14 8.26 6.75
N GLU A 101 -2.18 8.73 7.53
CA GLU A 101 -2.13 10.13 7.95
C GLU A 101 -1.51 11.02 6.87
N LYS A 102 -0.53 10.50 6.14
CA LYS A 102 0.20 11.23 5.12
C LYS A 102 0.74 10.31 4.05
N LEU A 103 0.69 10.77 2.80
CA LEU A 103 1.45 10.24 1.68
C LEU A 103 2.36 11.38 1.18
N ASP A 104 3.63 11.33 1.57
CA ASP A 104 4.59 12.39 1.27
C ASP A 104 5.26 12.13 -0.08
N GLN A 105 5.06 13.02 -1.03
CA GLN A 105 5.47 12.84 -2.43
C GLN A 105 6.37 14.00 -2.87
N PRO A 106 7.38 13.72 -3.71
CA PRO A 106 8.21 14.77 -4.28
C PRO A 106 7.45 15.48 -5.40
N MET A 107 7.62 16.80 -5.50
CA MET A 107 7.03 17.58 -6.60
C MET A 107 7.74 17.31 -7.94
N MET A 108 9.03 16.97 -7.91
CA MET A 108 9.86 16.70 -9.08
C MET A 108 11.15 15.96 -8.68
N GLY A 109 11.75 15.20 -9.60
CA GLY A 109 13.03 14.54 -9.36
C GLY A 109 13.35 13.43 -10.36
N PHE A 110 14.64 13.11 -10.52
CA PHE A 110 15.07 11.95 -11.29
C PHE A 110 14.75 10.62 -10.58
N ASN A 111 14.85 10.60 -9.25
CA ASN A 111 14.30 9.51 -8.45
C ASN A 111 13.07 10.05 -7.71
N MET A 112 12.04 9.23 -7.56
CA MET A 112 10.83 9.59 -6.82
C MET A 112 10.83 8.83 -5.50
N THR A 113 11.00 9.55 -4.39
CA THR A 113 10.94 8.97 -3.04
C THR A 113 9.62 9.35 -2.39
N VAL A 114 8.80 8.35 -2.06
CA VAL A 114 7.52 8.54 -1.38
C VAL A 114 7.58 7.91 0.00
N THR A 115 6.97 8.59 0.99
CA THR A 115 6.81 8.06 2.35
C THR A 115 5.34 7.98 2.72
N ALA A 116 4.82 6.76 2.91
CA ALA A 116 3.50 6.56 3.49
C ALA A 116 3.64 6.53 5.03
N THR A 117 2.94 7.43 5.71
CA THR A 117 2.80 7.44 7.16
C THR A 117 1.45 6.88 7.53
N VAL A 118 1.43 5.73 8.19
CA VAL A 118 0.20 5.02 8.56
C VAL A 118 0.23 4.70 10.05
N ASN A 119 -0.84 5.02 10.75
CA ASN A 119 -1.09 4.56 12.10
C ASN A 119 -1.91 3.27 12.08
N TYR A 120 -1.41 2.24 12.73
CA TYR A 120 -2.07 0.95 12.86
C TYR A 120 -2.44 0.68 14.31
N VAL A 121 -3.65 0.19 14.52
CA VAL A 121 -4.13 -0.26 15.82
C VAL A 121 -4.66 -1.68 15.65
N LEU A 122 -4.11 -2.61 16.44
CA LEU A 122 -4.55 -4.00 16.50
C LEU A 122 -5.18 -4.24 17.88
N THR A 123 -6.43 -4.70 17.87
CA THR A 123 -7.23 -4.89 19.09
C THR A 123 -7.72 -6.33 19.18
N GLU A 124 -7.66 -6.92 20.36
CA GLU A 124 -8.34 -8.20 20.62
C GLU A 124 -9.85 -7.98 20.68
N ARG A 125 -10.60 -8.64 19.80
CA ARG A 125 -12.04 -8.42 19.64
C ARG A 125 -12.85 -8.68 20.91
N ALA A 126 -12.54 -9.76 21.62
CA ALA A 126 -13.33 -10.21 22.77
C ALA A 126 -13.25 -9.24 23.95
N THR A 127 -12.09 -8.60 24.15
CA THR A 127 -11.81 -7.76 25.31
C THR A 127 -11.77 -6.27 24.98
N GLY A 128 -11.65 -5.92 23.70
CA GLY A 128 -11.38 -4.55 23.28
C GLY A 128 -9.98 -4.06 23.63
N LYS A 129 -9.10 -4.94 24.12
CA LYS A 129 -7.73 -4.58 24.51
C LYS A 129 -6.88 -4.31 23.28
N GLU A 130 -6.26 -3.14 23.23
CA GLU A 130 -5.21 -2.84 22.27
C GLU A 130 -3.99 -3.73 22.55
N VAL A 131 -3.60 -4.52 21.55
CA VAL A 131 -2.42 -5.40 21.61
C VAL A 131 -1.23 -4.83 20.84
N MET A 132 -1.48 -3.87 19.94
CA MET A 132 -0.44 -3.11 19.26
C MET A 132 -1.00 -1.77 18.75
N SER A 133 -0.22 -0.70 18.93
CA SER A 133 -0.41 0.58 18.26
C SER A 133 0.92 1.07 17.72
N LYS A 134 0.99 1.27 16.40
CA LYS A 134 2.23 1.58 15.70
C LYS A 134 2.01 2.59 14.59
N ARG A 135 2.78 3.67 14.66
CA ARG A 135 2.95 4.62 13.56
C ARG A 135 4.15 4.20 12.72
N ILE A 136 3.91 3.84 11.46
CA ILE A 136 4.94 3.37 10.52
C ILE A 136 5.11 4.42 9.43
N ALA A 137 6.34 4.88 9.22
CA ALA A 137 6.73 5.83 8.18
C ALA A 137 8.04 5.38 7.54
N VAL A 138 7.94 4.56 6.50
CA VAL A 138 9.09 4.03 5.77
C VAL A 138 9.10 4.58 4.33
N PRO A 139 10.25 5.09 3.83
CA PRO A 139 10.34 5.62 2.49
C PRO A 139 10.52 4.49 1.46
N PHE A 140 10.07 4.74 0.23
CA PHE A 140 10.40 3.93 -0.93
C PHE A 140 10.79 4.83 -2.10
N THR A 141 11.82 4.44 -2.85
CA THR A 141 12.34 5.22 -3.99
C THR A 141 12.21 4.44 -5.29
N ALA A 142 11.43 4.96 -6.23
CA ALA A 142 11.43 4.52 -7.62
C ALA A 142 12.51 5.29 -8.40
N LYS A 143 13.39 4.56 -9.07
CA LYS A 143 14.53 5.11 -9.82
C LYS A 143 14.15 5.47 -11.25
N VAL A 144 14.96 6.30 -11.89
CA VAL A 144 14.80 6.65 -13.31
C VAL A 144 14.73 5.43 -14.25
N GLY A 145 15.48 4.38 -13.90
CA GLY A 145 15.49 3.12 -14.66
C GLY A 145 14.20 2.30 -14.53
N ASP A 146 13.38 2.54 -13.50
CA ASP A 146 12.15 1.78 -13.26
C ASP A 146 11.00 2.26 -14.16
N ALA A 147 10.99 3.54 -14.52
CA ALA A 147 10.05 4.12 -15.47
C ALA A 147 10.58 5.44 -16.03
N PHE A 148 10.61 5.64 -17.35
CA PHE A 148 11.07 6.89 -17.96
C PHE A 148 10.12 8.08 -17.72
N ALA A 149 8.80 7.84 -17.72
CA ALA A 149 7.80 8.86 -17.47
C ALA A 149 7.67 9.17 -15.97
N GLY A 150 7.75 10.45 -15.58
CA GLY A 150 7.72 10.88 -14.17
C GLY A 150 6.44 10.51 -13.43
N VAL A 151 5.28 10.59 -14.11
CA VAL A 151 3.98 10.21 -13.54
C VAL A 151 3.93 8.71 -13.21
N GLU A 152 4.40 7.86 -14.13
CA GLU A 152 4.49 6.41 -13.90
C GLU A 152 5.47 6.09 -12.77
N ARG A 153 6.60 6.80 -12.72
CA ARG A 153 7.59 6.64 -11.65
C ARG A 153 7.04 7.04 -10.28
N LEU A 154 6.28 8.13 -10.21
CA LEU A 154 5.63 8.54 -8.97
C LEU A 154 4.60 7.50 -8.52
N ARG A 155 3.84 6.94 -9.46
CA ARG A 155 2.89 5.85 -9.19
C ARG A 155 3.60 4.60 -8.65
N LEU A 156 4.73 4.19 -9.25
CA LEU A 156 5.58 3.12 -8.72
C LEU A 156 6.11 3.43 -7.32
N ALA A 157 6.48 4.69 -7.06
CA ALA A 157 6.95 5.11 -5.74
C ALA A 157 5.83 5.02 -4.68
N ASN A 158 4.60 5.43 -5.02
CA ASN A 158 3.43 5.26 -4.16
C ASN A 158 3.16 3.80 -3.84
N GLU A 159 3.14 2.94 -4.87
CA GLU A 159 2.91 1.51 -4.72
C GLU A 159 3.96 0.87 -3.80
N GLY A 160 5.23 1.19 -4.03
CA GLY A 160 6.33 0.69 -3.23
C GLY A 160 6.35 1.22 -1.80
N ALA A 161 5.90 2.47 -1.56
CA ALA A 161 5.81 3.03 -0.21
C ALA A 161 4.76 2.30 0.62
N VAL A 162 3.57 2.04 0.04
CA VAL A 162 2.52 1.26 0.70
C VAL A 162 2.98 -0.17 0.95
N ARG A 163 3.59 -0.83 -0.04
CA ARG A 163 4.14 -2.18 0.10
C ARG A 163 5.17 -2.28 1.23
N SER A 164 6.10 -1.33 1.30
CA SER A 164 7.14 -1.31 2.33
C SER A 164 6.52 -1.08 3.72
N ASN A 165 5.52 -0.20 3.81
CA ASN A 165 4.82 0.09 5.04
C ASN A 165 4.03 -1.13 5.57
N ILE A 166 3.31 -1.85 4.69
CA ILE A 166 2.61 -3.09 5.06
C ILE A 166 3.62 -4.18 5.47
N GLY A 167 4.77 -4.28 4.79
CA GLY A 167 5.83 -5.22 5.16
C GLY A 167 6.31 -5.01 6.59
N GLU A 168 6.56 -3.76 6.98
CA GLU A 168 6.95 -3.42 8.36
C GLU A 168 5.83 -3.75 9.37
N LEU A 169 4.57 -3.44 9.04
CA LEU A 169 3.42 -3.81 9.88
C LEU A 169 3.38 -5.32 10.15
N ILE A 170 3.53 -6.16 9.13
CA ILE A 170 3.50 -7.61 9.29
C ILE A 170 4.65 -8.05 10.22
N GLY A 171 5.82 -7.42 10.09
CA GLY A 171 6.93 -7.57 11.03
C GLY A 171 6.55 -7.26 12.48
N GLU A 172 5.88 -6.13 12.70
CA GLU A 172 5.41 -5.73 14.04
C GLU A 172 4.35 -6.69 14.60
N ILE A 173 3.39 -7.15 13.78
CA ILE A 173 2.37 -8.13 14.20
C ILE A 173 3.01 -9.44 14.65
N ARG A 174 4.04 -9.93 13.95
CA ARG A 174 4.78 -11.13 14.36
C ARG A 174 5.40 -11.00 15.75
N LYS A 175 5.98 -9.84 16.07
CA LYS A 175 6.61 -9.60 17.38
C LYS A 175 5.60 -9.72 18.53
N VAL A 176 4.36 -9.27 18.32
CA VAL A 176 3.25 -9.47 19.28
C VAL A 176 2.94 -10.95 19.45
N GLY A 177 2.83 -11.69 18.35
CA GLY A 177 2.54 -13.14 18.36
C GLY A 177 3.59 -13.96 19.11
N VAL A 178 4.87 -13.61 19.00
CA VAL A 178 5.97 -14.27 19.73
C VAL A 178 5.94 -13.97 21.22
N SER A 179 5.59 -12.74 21.60
CA SER A 179 5.57 -12.31 23.01
C SER A 179 4.48 -13.00 23.83
N GLY A 180 3.40 -13.44 23.17
CA GLY A 180 2.33 -14.24 23.79
C GLY A 180 2.64 -15.74 23.93
N VAL A 181 3.66 -16.26 23.24
CA VAL A 181 4.06 -17.69 23.31
C VAL A 181 5.07 -17.94 24.43
N ALA A 182 5.87 -16.93 24.81
CA ALA A 182 6.90 -17.07 25.84
C ALA A 182 6.38 -17.11 27.29
N LEU A 183 5.05 -17.11 27.51
CA LEU A 183 4.43 -17.04 28.84
C LEU A 183 3.54 -18.24 29.19
N ASN A 184 3.67 -19.37 28.47
CA ASN A 184 3.01 -20.63 28.82
C ASN A 184 4.02 -21.75 29.07
#